data_AF-A0A1H5RIJ1-F1
#
_entry.id   AF-A0A1H5RIJ1-F1
#
_cell.length_a   1.000
_cell.length_b   1.000
_cell.length_c   1.000
_cell.angle_alpha   90.00
_cell.angle_beta   90.00
_cell.angle_gamma   90.00
#
_symmetry.space_group_name_H-M   'P 1'
#
loop_
_entity.id
_entity.type
_entity.pdbx_description
1 polymer ?
#
loop_
_entity_poly.entity_id
_entity_poly.type
_entity_poly.pdbx_seq_one_letter_code
_entity_poly.pdbx_strand_id
1 'polypeptide(L)'
;MPLPHVHRTALAALVLVSLTACAAEAPAPAAPAPSSTVVAPQADFTPLEREFDARLGVYAVDTGSGRELLHRADERFGYASTHKAFSAAAVLQRTSVDGLAKVLKYTRADLQENSPVTEKHVETGISLRDAIDAALRYSDNTAANLLFRELGGPPGLAAALRGIGDTTTHVDRIEPGLNDLAPGDVRDTSTPRAMATSLRAFTVGDALPPEKRQILTDMMRANLTGAALIRAGAPEGWAVADKTGTGEYATRNDIAVVWPPGRAPIVLVVMSDKKTEHADHDDRLIAAAAKLAFSALQ
;
A
#
# COMPACT_ATOMS: atom_id res chain seq x y z
N MET A 1 -40.03 63.86 -44.79
CA MET A 1 -39.69 64.04 -46.21
C MET A 1 -38.91 62.81 -46.65
N PRO A 2 -39.45 61.96 -47.54
CA PRO A 2 -38.84 60.69 -47.95
C PRO A 2 -38.08 60.85 -49.27
N LEU A 3 -37.05 60.02 -49.52
CA LEU A 3 -36.56 59.73 -50.86
C LEU A 3 -36.29 58.22 -51.00
N PRO A 4 -36.79 57.57 -52.06
CA PRO A 4 -36.56 56.15 -52.35
C PRO A 4 -35.38 56.01 -53.34
N HIS A 5 -34.62 54.93 -53.23
CA HIS A 5 -33.70 54.54 -54.30
C HIS A 5 -33.89 53.08 -54.74
N VAL A 6 -33.85 52.96 -56.05
CA VAL A 6 -34.33 51.89 -56.92
C VAL A 6 -33.29 50.77 -57.03
N HIS A 7 -33.77 49.53 -57.03
CA HIS A 7 -32.99 48.34 -57.33
C HIS A 7 -32.48 48.32 -58.78
N ARG A 8 -31.19 47.99 -58.96
CA ARG A 8 -30.69 47.40 -60.21
C ARG A 8 -29.70 46.28 -59.90
N THR A 9 -30.16 45.05 -60.13
CA THR A 9 -29.40 43.81 -60.23
C THR A 9 -28.58 43.78 -61.52
N ALA A 10 -27.31 43.40 -61.45
CA ALA A 10 -26.52 42.99 -62.60
C ALA A 10 -25.87 41.63 -62.30
N LEU A 11 -26.20 40.65 -63.14
CA LEU A 11 -25.72 39.27 -63.11
C LEU A 11 -24.43 39.21 -63.95
N ALA A 12 -23.31 38.76 -63.37
CA ALA A 12 -22.08 38.51 -64.11
C ALA A 12 -21.80 37.00 -64.11
N ALA A 13 -21.86 36.39 -65.30
CA ALA A 13 -21.45 35.02 -65.54
C ALA A 13 -19.92 34.97 -65.72
N LEU A 14 -19.24 34.10 -64.96
CA LEU A 14 -17.82 33.81 -65.15
C LEU A 14 -17.65 32.36 -65.65
N VAL A 15 -16.97 32.23 -66.79
CA VAL A 15 -16.62 30.97 -67.44
C VAL A 15 -15.31 30.43 -66.86
N LEU A 16 -15.26 29.09 -66.71
CA LEU A 16 -14.21 28.27 -66.10
C LEU A 16 -12.87 28.28 -66.87
N VAL A 17 -11.78 28.05 -66.12
CA VAL A 17 -10.62 27.28 -66.60
C VAL A 17 -10.20 26.29 -65.52
N SER A 18 -10.35 24.99 -65.78
CA SER A 18 -9.89 23.89 -64.93
C SER A 18 -8.47 23.49 -65.32
N LEU A 19 -7.51 23.75 -64.44
CA LEU A 19 -6.14 23.23 -64.54
C LEU A 19 -6.09 21.85 -63.89
N THR A 20 -5.98 20.80 -64.70
CA THR A 20 -5.70 19.44 -64.24
C THR A 20 -4.21 19.30 -63.96
N ALA A 21 -3.82 19.27 -62.69
CA ALA A 21 -2.47 18.92 -62.25
C ALA A 21 -2.42 17.41 -61.94
N CYS A 22 -1.58 16.67 -62.65
CA CYS A 22 -1.22 15.30 -62.32
C CYS A 22 -0.30 15.32 -61.08
N ALA A 23 -0.83 14.96 -59.91
CA ALA A 23 -0.02 14.68 -58.74
C ALA A 23 0.29 13.17 -58.70
N ALA A 24 1.58 12.82 -58.68
CA ALA A 24 2.02 11.46 -58.40
C ALA A 24 1.72 11.13 -56.93
N GLU A 25 1.05 10.00 -56.72
CA GLU A 25 0.58 9.54 -55.41
C GLU A 25 1.77 9.09 -54.55
N ALA A 26 1.99 9.79 -53.43
CA ALA A 26 3.02 9.42 -52.45
C ALA A 26 2.58 8.15 -51.69
N PRO A 27 3.51 7.25 -51.29
CA PRO A 27 3.15 6.04 -50.56
C PRO A 27 2.49 6.39 -49.22
N ALA A 28 1.33 5.80 -48.95
CA ALA A 28 0.65 5.96 -47.67
C ALA A 28 1.55 5.46 -46.52
N PRO A 29 1.61 6.16 -45.38
CA PRO A 29 2.35 5.68 -44.21
C PRO A 29 1.73 4.38 -43.71
N ALA A 30 2.57 3.36 -43.51
CA ALA A 30 2.15 2.08 -42.98
C ALA A 30 1.46 2.25 -41.62
N ALA A 31 0.28 1.64 -41.47
CA ALA A 31 -0.42 1.61 -40.20
C ALA A 31 0.47 0.94 -39.12
N PRO A 32 0.50 1.47 -37.88
CA PRO A 32 1.25 0.83 -36.81
C PRO A 32 0.70 -0.57 -36.59
N ALA A 33 1.58 -1.58 -36.61
CA ALA A 33 1.21 -2.94 -36.25
C ALA A 33 0.60 -2.94 -34.84
N PRO A 34 -0.47 -3.72 -34.59
CA PRO A 34 -0.98 -3.85 -33.24
C PRO A 34 0.16 -4.38 -32.36
N SER A 35 0.57 -3.58 -31.38
CA SER A 35 1.42 -4.07 -30.30
C SER A 35 0.60 -5.12 -29.58
N SER A 36 0.86 -6.40 -29.86
CA SER A 36 0.40 -7.49 -29.02
C SER A 36 1.09 -7.28 -27.67
N THR A 37 0.41 -6.62 -26.75
CA THR A 37 0.76 -6.68 -25.34
C THR A 37 0.70 -8.15 -24.98
N VAL A 38 1.87 -8.78 -24.85
CA VAL A 38 1.98 -10.09 -24.22
C VAL A 38 1.50 -9.87 -22.79
N VAL A 39 0.24 -10.18 -22.52
CA VAL A 39 -0.32 -10.18 -21.17
C VAL A 39 0.47 -11.26 -20.44
N ALA A 40 1.35 -10.85 -19.53
CA ALA A 40 2.06 -11.79 -18.68
C ALA A 40 1.02 -12.66 -17.96
N PRO A 41 1.22 -13.99 -17.85
CA PRO A 41 0.29 -14.84 -17.13
C PRO A 41 0.09 -14.31 -15.71
N GLN A 42 -1.15 -13.92 -15.39
CA GLN A 42 -1.52 -13.56 -14.03
C GLN A 42 -1.42 -14.83 -13.18
N ALA A 43 -0.68 -14.77 -12.08
CA ALA A 43 -0.57 -15.93 -11.18
C ALA A 43 -1.96 -16.28 -10.61
N ASP A 44 -2.29 -17.57 -10.57
CA ASP A 44 -3.55 -18.06 -10.01
C ASP A 44 -3.37 -18.39 -8.52
N PHE A 45 -4.01 -17.60 -7.66
CA PHE A 45 -4.00 -17.78 -6.20
C PHE A 45 -5.17 -18.62 -5.68
N THR A 46 -6.15 -18.96 -6.54
CA THR A 46 -7.35 -19.73 -6.19
C THR A 46 -7.04 -21.10 -5.55
N PRO A 47 -5.97 -21.82 -5.96
CA PRO A 47 -5.58 -23.06 -5.27
C PRO A 47 -5.23 -22.84 -3.80
N LEU A 48 -4.56 -21.72 -3.46
CA LEU A 48 -4.21 -21.40 -2.07
C LEU A 48 -5.46 -21.09 -1.23
N GLU A 49 -6.42 -20.33 -1.79
CA GLU A 49 -7.70 -20.07 -1.10
C GLU A 49 -8.42 -21.38 -0.72
N ARG A 50 -8.42 -22.36 -1.63
CA ARG A 50 -9.03 -23.68 -1.40
C ARG A 50 -8.26 -24.54 -0.42
N GLU A 51 -6.93 -24.55 -0.50
CA GLU A 51 -6.06 -25.36 0.37
C GLU A 51 -6.16 -24.89 1.83
N PHE A 52 -6.19 -23.58 2.05
CA PHE A 52 -6.15 -23.00 3.40
C PHE A 52 -7.53 -22.63 3.95
N ASP A 53 -8.59 -22.85 3.17
CA ASP A 53 -9.97 -22.43 3.48
C ASP A 53 -10.03 -20.97 3.96
N ALA A 54 -9.43 -20.08 3.17
CA ALA A 54 -9.25 -18.68 3.50
C ALA A 54 -9.46 -17.80 2.27
N ARG A 55 -9.96 -16.58 2.50
CA ARG A 55 -9.97 -15.55 1.47
C ARG A 55 -8.60 -14.88 1.43
N LEU A 56 -8.07 -14.66 0.24
CA LEU A 56 -6.72 -14.13 0.05
C LEU A 56 -6.77 -12.88 -0.83
N GLY A 57 -6.16 -11.79 -0.37
CA GLY A 57 -5.90 -10.57 -1.12
C GLY A 57 -4.41 -10.41 -1.36
N VAL A 58 -4.00 -10.27 -2.62
CA VAL A 58 -2.61 -10.03 -3.01
C VAL A 58 -2.52 -8.84 -3.93
N TYR A 59 -1.59 -7.95 -3.62
CA TYR A 59 -1.13 -6.93 -4.54
C TYR A 59 0.38 -6.87 -4.52
N ALA A 60 1.00 -6.88 -5.69
CA ALA A 60 2.43 -6.64 -5.82
C ALA A 60 2.74 -5.69 -6.97
N VAL A 61 3.80 -4.89 -6.82
CA VAL A 61 4.32 -4.02 -7.87
C VAL A 61 5.84 -4.02 -7.88
N ASP A 62 6.44 -4.33 -9.03
CA ASP A 62 7.86 -4.07 -9.29
C ASP A 62 8.00 -2.59 -9.64
N THR A 63 8.69 -1.84 -8.79
CA THR A 63 8.76 -0.37 -8.92
C THR A 63 9.64 0.12 -10.07
N GLY A 64 10.48 -0.75 -10.64
CA GLY A 64 11.33 -0.42 -11.78
C GLY A 64 10.62 -0.57 -13.11
N SER A 65 9.84 -1.65 -13.25
CA SER A 65 9.09 -1.93 -14.49
C SER A 65 7.65 -1.44 -14.48
N GLY A 66 7.07 -1.20 -13.30
CA GLY A 66 5.64 -0.92 -13.13
C GLY A 66 4.74 -2.14 -13.30
N ARG A 67 5.30 -3.35 -13.45
CA ARG A 67 4.51 -4.59 -13.53
C ARG A 67 3.77 -4.81 -12.22
N GLU A 68 2.47 -5.03 -12.32
CA GLU A 68 1.59 -5.32 -11.19
C GLU A 68 1.12 -6.78 -11.21
N LEU A 69 0.86 -7.32 -10.02
CA LEU A 69 0.18 -8.59 -9.80
C LEU A 69 -0.99 -8.34 -8.86
N LEU A 70 -2.16 -8.85 -9.23
CA LEU A 70 -3.44 -8.53 -8.59
C LEU A 70 -4.20 -9.84 -8.29
N HIS A 71 -4.69 -9.99 -7.07
CA HIS A 71 -5.69 -11.00 -6.70
C HIS A 71 -6.55 -10.44 -5.57
N ARG A 72 -7.85 -10.24 -5.80
CA ARG A 72 -8.75 -9.51 -4.88
C ARG A 72 -8.15 -8.19 -4.36
N ALA A 73 -7.37 -7.51 -5.20
CA ALA A 73 -6.51 -6.40 -4.80
C ALA A 73 -7.28 -5.19 -4.26
N ASP A 74 -8.56 -5.09 -4.60
CA ASP A 74 -9.47 -4.00 -4.27
C ASP A 74 -10.59 -4.44 -3.30
N GLU A 75 -10.57 -5.70 -2.82
CA GLU A 75 -11.45 -6.15 -1.75
C GLU A 75 -10.93 -5.71 -0.38
N ARG A 76 -11.84 -5.45 0.56
CA ARG A 76 -11.48 -5.01 1.92
C ARG A 76 -11.05 -6.17 2.80
N PHE A 77 -10.05 -5.92 3.62
CA PHE A 77 -9.56 -6.80 4.70
C PHE A 77 -9.27 -5.93 5.92
N GLY A 78 -9.47 -6.48 7.13
CA GLY A 78 -8.99 -5.85 8.35
C GLY A 78 -7.47 -5.72 8.32
N TYR A 79 -6.92 -4.53 8.57
CA TYR A 79 -5.47 -4.35 8.46
C TYR A 79 -4.71 -4.95 9.65
N ALA A 80 -5.36 -5.08 10.81
CA ALA A 80 -4.73 -5.43 12.09
C ALA A 80 -3.39 -4.68 12.30
N SER A 81 -2.41 -5.31 12.94
CA SER A 81 -1.11 -4.67 13.25
C SER A 81 -0.28 -4.17 12.05
N THR A 82 -0.67 -4.40 10.79
CA THR A 82 0.04 -3.83 9.63
C THR A 82 -0.02 -2.29 9.60
N HIS A 83 -1.05 -1.69 10.22
CA HIS A 83 -1.18 -0.23 10.34
C HIS A 83 0.02 0.42 11.04
N LYS A 84 0.76 -0.34 11.86
CA LYS A 84 1.91 0.14 12.64
C LYS A 84 3.04 0.67 11.76
N ALA A 85 3.17 0.16 10.53
CA ALA A 85 4.07 0.72 9.51
C ALA A 85 3.69 2.16 9.16
N PHE A 86 2.40 2.44 9.00
CA PHE A 86 1.90 3.76 8.63
C PHE A 86 1.81 4.72 9.81
N SER A 87 1.46 4.26 11.01
CA SER A 87 1.50 5.12 12.19
C SER A 87 2.93 5.55 12.49
N ALA A 88 3.91 4.65 12.38
CA ALA A 88 5.33 4.98 12.47
C ALA A 88 5.74 6.00 11.40
N ALA A 89 5.40 5.75 10.13
CA ALA A 89 5.71 6.66 9.03
C ALA A 89 5.09 8.05 9.21
N ALA A 90 3.82 8.12 9.62
CA ALA A 90 3.11 9.38 9.85
C ALA A 90 3.69 10.18 11.03
N VAL A 91 4.16 9.50 12.08
CA VAL A 91 4.89 10.14 13.19
C VAL A 91 6.24 10.67 12.71
N LEU A 92 7.00 9.88 11.95
CA LEU A 92 8.27 10.32 11.35
C LEU A 92 8.06 11.51 10.42
N GLN A 93 6.97 11.54 9.65
CA GLN A 93 6.66 12.63 8.73
C GLN A 93 6.53 13.98 9.47
N ARG A 94 5.86 14.00 10.62
CA ARG A 94 5.61 15.22 11.42
C ARG A 94 6.67 15.59 12.45
N THR A 95 7.68 14.75 12.67
CA THR A 95 8.65 14.93 13.77
C THR A 95 10.06 15.07 13.24
N SER A 96 10.83 16.07 13.68
CA SER A 96 12.27 16.15 13.34
C SER A 96 13.03 14.93 13.90
N VAL A 97 14.21 14.63 13.36
CA VAL A 97 15.02 13.50 13.86
C VAL A 97 15.40 13.71 15.33
N ASP A 98 15.82 14.91 15.71
CA ASP A 98 16.07 15.27 17.12
C ASP A 98 14.81 15.14 17.99
N GLY A 99 13.64 15.43 17.42
CA GLY A 99 12.35 15.29 18.10
C GLY A 99 12.01 13.85 18.48
N LEU A 100 12.64 12.84 17.85
CA LEU A 100 12.42 11.43 18.19
C LEU A 100 12.96 11.06 19.58
N ALA A 101 13.81 11.90 20.18
CA ALA A 101 14.28 11.73 21.56
C ALA A 101 13.22 12.12 22.62
N LYS A 102 12.07 12.69 22.21
CA LYS A 102 10.96 13.01 23.11
C LYS A 102 10.55 11.76 23.90
N VAL A 103 10.52 11.87 25.24
CA VAL A 103 10.05 10.80 26.12
C VAL A 103 8.53 10.83 26.24
N LEU A 104 7.89 9.70 25.93
CA LEU A 104 6.46 9.46 26.06
C LEU A 104 6.19 8.85 27.44
N LYS A 105 5.40 9.55 28.25
CA LYS A 105 4.91 9.05 29.55
C LYS A 105 3.57 8.36 29.39
N TYR A 106 3.39 7.28 30.14
CA TYR A 106 2.17 6.47 30.21
C TYR A 106 2.17 5.70 31.54
N THR A 107 1.04 5.10 31.85
CA THR A 107 0.79 4.42 33.13
C THR A 107 0.54 2.93 32.90
N ARG A 108 0.48 2.15 33.99
CA ARG A 108 0.07 0.74 33.92
C ARG A 108 -1.34 0.57 33.31
N ALA A 109 -2.22 1.56 33.45
CA ALA A 109 -3.58 1.50 32.91
C ALA A 109 -3.63 1.69 31.38
N ASP A 110 -2.57 2.25 30.79
CA ASP A 110 -2.46 2.41 29.34
C ASP A 110 -1.96 1.13 28.65
N LEU A 111 -1.42 0.17 29.42
CA LEU A 111 -0.86 -1.07 28.88
C LEU A 111 -1.95 -1.92 28.22
N GLN A 112 -1.65 -2.36 27.00
CA GLN A 112 -2.42 -3.31 26.23
C GLN A 112 -1.83 -4.71 26.34
N GLU A 113 -2.63 -5.72 25.99
CA GLU A 113 -2.10 -7.05 25.71
C GLU A 113 -1.07 -6.99 24.58
N ASN A 114 -0.06 -7.87 24.61
CA ASN A 114 1.06 -7.87 23.68
C ASN A 114 1.85 -6.54 23.68
N SER A 115 2.41 -6.19 24.85
CA SER A 115 3.26 -5.02 25.05
C SER A 115 4.64 -5.35 25.65
N PRO A 116 5.41 -6.24 24.99
CA PRO A 116 6.64 -6.82 25.55
C PRO A 116 7.79 -5.82 25.73
N VAL A 117 7.71 -4.62 25.13
CA VAL A 117 8.70 -3.57 25.31
C VAL A 117 8.17 -2.54 26.30
N THR A 118 6.99 -1.97 26.01
CA THR A 118 6.44 -0.86 26.81
C THR A 118 6.09 -1.26 28.23
N GLU A 119 5.75 -2.52 28.53
CA GLU A 119 5.51 -2.96 29.91
C GLU A 119 6.74 -2.74 30.82
N LYS A 120 7.96 -2.73 30.25
CA LYS A 120 9.23 -2.59 30.97
C LYS A 120 9.60 -1.13 31.27
N HIS A 121 8.89 -0.17 30.66
CA HIS A 121 9.25 1.24 30.66
C HIS A 121 8.17 2.14 31.29
N VAL A 122 7.20 1.59 32.01
CA VAL A 122 6.10 2.37 32.63
C VAL A 122 6.63 3.49 33.54
N GLU A 123 7.62 3.19 34.39
CA GLU A 123 8.16 4.16 35.35
C GLU A 123 9.01 5.25 34.65
N THR A 124 9.76 4.86 33.63
CA THR A 124 10.70 5.76 32.94
C THR A 124 10.07 6.51 31.77
N GLY A 125 8.97 6.02 31.22
CA GLY A 125 8.55 6.32 29.85
C GLY A 125 9.50 5.70 28.82
N ILE A 126 9.12 5.85 27.55
CA ILE A 126 9.87 5.36 26.38
C ILE A 126 10.12 6.51 25.41
N SER A 127 11.25 6.55 24.70
CA SER A 127 11.44 7.58 23.67
C SER A 127 10.48 7.36 22.49
N LEU A 128 10.16 8.42 21.73
CA LEU A 128 9.34 8.29 20.52
C LEU A 128 10.00 7.36 19.49
N ARG A 129 11.34 7.41 19.38
CA ARG A 129 12.11 6.49 18.54
C ARG A 129 11.91 5.03 18.97
N ASP A 130 12.00 4.76 20.26
CA ASP A 130 11.88 3.39 20.78
C ASP A 130 10.41 2.91 20.75
N ALA A 131 9.43 3.81 20.86
CA ALA A 131 8.03 3.47 20.62
C ALA A 131 7.78 3.06 19.16
N ILE A 132 8.38 3.77 18.20
CA ILE A 132 8.34 3.37 16.79
C ILE A 132 9.01 1.99 16.60
N ASP A 133 10.20 1.79 17.17
CA ASP A 133 10.92 0.51 17.10
C ASP A 133 10.10 -0.65 17.69
N ALA A 134 9.50 -0.44 18.86
CA ALA A 134 8.67 -1.41 19.56
C ALA A 134 7.43 -1.79 18.72
N ALA A 135 6.73 -0.81 18.16
CA ALA A 135 5.56 -1.04 17.32
C ALA A 135 5.91 -1.80 16.03
N LEU A 136 7.07 -1.54 15.43
CA LEU A 136 7.48 -2.18 14.18
C LEU A 136 8.05 -3.58 14.39
N ARG A 137 8.99 -3.73 15.33
CA ARG A 137 9.78 -4.96 15.46
C ARG A 137 9.14 -6.03 16.35
N TYR A 138 8.37 -5.59 17.33
CA TYR A 138 7.72 -6.46 18.31
C TYR A 138 6.20 -6.42 18.19
N SER A 139 5.65 -5.57 17.31
CA SER A 139 4.21 -5.37 17.16
C SER A 139 3.52 -4.89 18.46
N ASP A 140 4.26 -4.19 19.34
CA ASP A 140 3.81 -3.75 20.66
C ASP A 140 2.56 -2.85 20.58
N ASN A 141 1.47 -3.28 21.22
CA ASN A 141 0.15 -2.64 21.10
C ASN A 141 0.06 -1.30 21.84
N THR A 142 0.61 -1.22 23.05
CA THR A 142 0.71 0.07 23.77
C THR A 142 1.59 1.04 22.98
N ALA A 143 2.71 0.59 22.41
CA ALA A 143 3.53 1.45 21.58
C ALA A 143 2.73 2.03 20.40
N ALA A 144 1.92 1.22 19.73
CA ALA A 144 1.02 1.70 18.67
C ALA A 144 -0.01 2.72 19.18
N ASN A 145 -0.61 2.51 20.35
CA ASN A 145 -1.53 3.49 20.95
C ASN A 145 -0.81 4.81 21.31
N LEU A 146 0.45 4.75 21.75
CA LEU A 146 1.27 5.94 21.95
C LEU A 146 1.53 6.68 20.64
N LEU A 147 1.80 5.96 19.54
CA LEU A 147 1.91 6.59 18.21
C LEU A 147 0.59 7.23 17.80
N PHE A 148 -0.55 6.57 17.99
CA PHE A 148 -1.86 7.20 17.75
C PHE A 148 -2.05 8.48 18.57
N ARG A 149 -1.63 8.50 19.85
CA ARG A 149 -1.70 9.71 20.67
C ARG A 149 -0.88 10.86 20.08
N GLU A 150 0.32 10.58 19.59
CA GLU A 150 1.16 11.56 18.87
C GLU A 150 0.55 12.00 17.53
N LEU A 151 -0.28 11.15 16.93
CA LEU A 151 -1.00 11.47 15.70
C LEU A 151 -2.26 12.33 15.94
N GLY A 152 -2.80 12.36 17.15
CA GLY A 152 -4.13 12.92 17.46
C GLY A 152 -5.27 11.90 17.30
N GLY A 153 -4.96 10.62 17.50
CA GLY A 153 -5.88 9.49 17.35
C GLY A 153 -6.01 8.98 15.91
N PRO A 154 -6.98 8.06 15.67
CA PRO A 154 -7.29 7.55 14.33
C PRO A 154 -7.44 8.61 13.23
N PRO A 155 -8.09 9.78 13.47
CA PRO A 155 -8.20 10.83 12.46
C PRO A 155 -6.85 11.36 11.97
N GLY A 156 -5.84 11.36 12.83
CA GLY A 156 -4.48 11.81 12.51
C GLY A 156 -3.75 10.89 11.55
N LEU A 157 -3.92 9.58 11.70
CA LEU A 157 -3.39 8.60 10.75
C LEU A 157 -4.16 8.66 9.43
N ALA A 158 -5.50 8.73 9.49
CA ALA A 158 -6.33 8.87 8.30
C ALA A 158 -5.98 10.12 7.48
N ALA A 159 -5.66 11.24 8.14
CA ALA A 159 -5.21 12.46 7.47
C ALA A 159 -3.84 12.29 6.80
N ALA A 160 -2.89 11.60 7.45
CA ALA A 160 -1.58 11.33 6.87
C ALA A 160 -1.68 10.42 5.63
N LEU A 161 -2.53 9.38 5.69
CA LEU A 161 -2.81 8.49 4.56
C LEU A 161 -3.48 9.25 3.40
N ARG A 162 -4.49 10.08 3.66
CA ARG A 162 -5.08 10.94 2.63
C ARG A 162 -4.07 11.91 2.02
N GLY A 163 -3.13 12.42 2.81
CA GLY A 163 -2.07 13.31 2.36
C GLY A 163 -1.14 12.69 1.30
N ILE A 164 -1.05 11.35 1.26
CA ILE A 164 -0.32 10.59 0.23
C ILE A 164 -1.25 9.96 -0.82
N GLY A 165 -2.52 10.35 -0.85
CA GLY A 165 -3.51 9.90 -1.83
C GLY A 165 -4.33 8.67 -1.44
N ASP A 166 -4.12 8.09 -0.25
CA ASP A 166 -4.93 6.96 0.22
C ASP A 166 -6.28 7.46 0.76
N THR A 167 -7.32 7.23 -0.04
CA THR A 167 -8.72 7.53 0.29
C THR A 167 -9.54 6.27 0.56
N THR A 168 -8.88 5.11 0.65
CA THR A 168 -9.51 3.80 0.77
C THR A 168 -9.46 3.27 2.21
N THR A 169 -8.36 3.53 2.92
CA THR A 169 -8.16 3.04 4.28
C THR A 169 -9.09 3.73 5.28
N HIS A 170 -9.83 2.92 6.04
CA HIS A 170 -10.67 3.36 7.15
C HIS A 170 -9.90 3.17 8.46
N VAL A 171 -9.65 4.26 9.19
CA VAL A 171 -8.94 4.24 10.48
C VAL A 171 -9.88 4.76 11.55
N ASP A 172 -10.42 3.86 12.37
CA ASP A 172 -11.57 4.16 13.22
C ASP A 172 -11.27 3.95 14.70
N ARG A 173 -10.53 2.90 15.05
CA ARG A 173 -10.24 2.50 16.43
C ARG A 173 -8.73 2.43 16.70
N ILE A 174 -8.38 2.20 17.97
CA ILE A 174 -7.02 1.96 18.46
C ILE A 174 -6.94 0.53 19.05
N GLU A 175 -5.76 0.10 19.48
CA GLU A 175 -5.60 -1.21 20.11
C GLU A 175 -6.36 -1.28 21.45
N PRO A 176 -7.00 -2.43 21.78
CA PRO A 176 -7.06 -3.65 20.97
C PRO A 176 -8.27 -3.67 20.02
N GLY A 177 -9.18 -2.70 20.13
CA GLY A 177 -10.49 -2.69 19.47
C GLY A 177 -10.44 -2.66 17.94
N LEU A 178 -9.34 -2.22 17.34
CA LEU A 178 -9.13 -2.29 15.89
C LEU A 178 -8.98 -3.72 15.33
N ASN A 179 -8.85 -4.75 16.20
CA ASN A 179 -8.77 -6.15 15.80
C ASN A 179 -10.12 -6.90 15.86
N ASP A 180 -11.19 -6.22 16.26
CA ASP A 180 -12.57 -6.70 16.04
C ASP A 180 -12.93 -6.48 14.56
N LEU A 181 -12.75 -7.56 13.80
CA LEU A 181 -12.71 -7.59 12.33
C LEU A 181 -13.83 -8.46 11.76
N ALA A 182 -15.03 -8.34 12.35
CA ALA A 182 -16.21 -9.06 11.91
C ALA A 182 -16.46 -8.89 10.39
N PRO A 183 -16.77 -9.98 9.65
CA PRO A 183 -17.05 -9.91 8.22
C PRO A 183 -18.15 -8.88 7.89
N GLY A 184 -17.82 -7.94 7.00
CA GLY A 184 -18.73 -6.87 6.58
C GLY A 184 -18.60 -5.57 7.37
N ASP A 185 -17.86 -5.55 8.48
CA ASP A 185 -17.45 -4.30 9.12
C ASP A 185 -16.39 -3.58 8.26
N VAL A 186 -16.58 -2.29 8.03
CA VAL A 186 -15.66 -1.46 7.25
C VAL A 186 -14.59 -0.80 8.12
N ARG A 187 -14.82 -0.73 9.44
CA ARG A 187 -13.91 -0.07 10.37
C ARG A 187 -12.56 -0.79 10.40
N ASP A 188 -11.48 -0.02 10.40
CA ASP A 188 -10.11 -0.56 10.48
C ASP A 188 -9.74 -1.51 9.32
N THR A 189 -10.33 -1.24 8.13
CA THR A 189 -10.07 -1.99 6.90
C THR A 189 -9.34 -1.16 5.84
N SER A 190 -8.62 -1.86 4.98
CA SER A 190 -8.11 -1.33 3.73
C SER A 190 -8.15 -2.40 2.64
N THR A 191 -7.51 -2.16 1.51
CA THR A 191 -7.36 -3.12 0.40
C THR A 191 -5.88 -3.40 0.18
N PRO A 192 -5.51 -4.59 -0.37
CA PRO A 192 -4.12 -4.89 -0.71
C PRO A 192 -3.45 -3.80 -1.56
N ARG A 193 -4.16 -3.26 -2.57
CA ARG A 193 -3.66 -2.19 -3.44
C ARG A 193 -3.41 -0.89 -2.68
N ALA A 194 -4.35 -0.45 -1.84
CA ALA A 194 -4.20 0.79 -1.08
C ALA A 194 -3.04 0.69 -0.08
N MET A 195 -2.95 -0.43 0.65
CA MET A 195 -1.86 -0.71 1.59
C MET A 195 -0.50 -0.71 0.88
N ALA A 196 -0.39 -1.32 -0.30
CA ALA A 196 0.84 -1.35 -1.07
C ALA A 196 1.23 0.03 -1.60
N THR A 197 0.25 0.81 -2.06
CA THR A 197 0.46 2.19 -2.52
C THR A 197 0.98 3.07 -1.39
N SER A 198 0.33 2.99 -0.22
CA SER A 198 0.74 3.71 0.98
C SER A 198 2.13 3.28 1.46
N LEU A 199 2.41 1.98 1.47
CA LEU A 199 3.71 1.46 1.87
C LEU A 199 4.80 1.95 0.91
N ARG A 200 4.56 1.88 -0.40
CA ARG A 200 5.47 2.39 -1.43
C ARG A 200 5.80 3.85 -1.19
N ALA A 201 4.79 4.70 -0.97
CA ALA A 201 4.98 6.14 -0.78
C ALA A 201 5.92 6.45 0.40
N PHE A 202 5.79 5.73 1.52
CA PHE A 202 6.60 5.98 2.72
C PHE A 202 8.00 5.34 2.70
N THR A 203 8.21 4.27 1.93
CA THR A 203 9.43 3.44 2.04
C THR A 203 10.38 3.56 0.86
N VAL A 204 9.86 3.83 -0.33
CA VAL A 204 10.65 3.99 -1.57
C VAL A 204 10.34 5.30 -2.29
N GLY A 205 9.12 5.81 -2.09
CA GLY A 205 8.69 7.13 -2.56
C GLY A 205 9.20 8.26 -1.67
N ASP A 206 8.63 9.44 -1.88
CA ASP A 206 9.07 10.75 -1.41
C ASP A 206 8.21 11.30 -0.26
N ALA A 207 7.30 10.49 0.31
CA ALA A 207 6.48 10.91 1.46
C ALA A 207 7.30 11.13 2.75
N LEU A 208 8.53 10.57 2.81
CA LEU A 208 9.51 10.81 3.86
C LEU A 208 10.84 11.29 3.26
N PRO A 209 11.52 12.26 3.91
CA PRO A 209 12.92 12.56 3.63
C PRO A 209 13.80 11.30 3.75
N PRO A 210 14.92 11.21 2.99
CA PRO A 210 15.75 10.00 2.93
C PRO A 210 16.17 9.43 4.29
N GLU A 211 16.57 10.28 5.22
CA GLU A 211 17.00 9.86 6.57
C GLU A 211 15.88 9.19 7.37
N LYS A 212 14.65 9.74 7.31
CA LYS A 212 13.48 9.19 8.01
C LYS A 212 12.96 7.92 7.35
N ARG A 213 13.05 7.86 6.01
CA ARG A 213 12.73 6.66 5.23
C ARG A 213 13.69 5.52 5.56
N GLN A 214 14.98 5.83 5.76
CA GLN A 214 15.98 4.87 6.23
C GLN A 214 15.61 4.33 7.62
N ILE A 215 15.27 5.21 8.57
CA ILE A 215 14.82 4.78 9.92
C ILE A 215 13.64 3.80 9.83
N LEU A 216 12.61 4.14 9.06
CA LEU A 216 11.43 3.29 8.89
C LEU A 216 11.80 1.92 8.30
N THR A 217 12.52 1.92 7.18
CA THR A 217 12.85 0.68 6.46
C THR A 217 13.83 -0.19 7.23
N ASP A 218 14.79 0.37 7.98
CA ASP A 218 15.72 -0.41 8.81
C ASP A 218 15.00 -1.09 9.98
N MET A 219 14.06 -0.38 10.63
CA MET A 219 13.24 -0.99 11.68
C MET A 219 12.33 -2.09 11.14
N MET A 220 11.74 -1.90 9.95
CA MET A 220 10.97 -2.95 9.28
C MET A 220 11.85 -4.13 8.84
N ARG A 221 13.10 -3.92 8.41
CA ARG A 221 14.06 -5.01 8.14
C ARG A 221 14.40 -5.79 9.41
N ALA A 222 14.48 -5.10 10.54
CA ALA A 222 14.74 -5.69 11.85
C ALA A 222 13.49 -6.27 12.52
N ASN A 223 12.35 -6.36 11.81
CA ASN A 223 11.13 -6.97 12.33
C ASN A 223 11.37 -8.43 12.73
N LEU A 224 10.93 -8.80 13.94
CA LEU A 224 11.11 -10.13 14.51
C LEU A 224 9.89 -11.04 14.30
N THR A 225 8.78 -10.50 13.80
CA THR A 225 7.51 -11.21 13.67
C THR A 225 7.27 -11.84 12.29
N GLY A 226 8.05 -11.46 11.28
CA GLY A 226 7.79 -11.78 9.86
C GLY A 226 8.48 -13.02 9.29
N ALA A 227 9.24 -13.77 10.09
CA ALA A 227 10.13 -14.82 9.59
C ALA A 227 9.41 -15.91 8.78
N ALA A 228 8.19 -16.28 9.20
CA ALA A 228 7.40 -17.35 8.58
C ALA A 228 6.45 -16.87 7.46
N LEU A 229 6.46 -15.58 7.12
CA LEU A 229 5.48 -14.94 6.23
C LEU A 229 6.10 -14.58 4.88
N ILE A 230 6.07 -13.33 4.43
CA ILE A 230 6.65 -12.93 3.13
C ILE A 230 8.13 -13.30 3.07
N ARG A 231 8.86 -13.20 4.18
CA ARG A 231 10.27 -13.60 4.26
C ARG A 231 10.51 -15.07 3.88
N ALA A 232 9.62 -15.96 4.31
CA ALA A 232 9.73 -17.39 3.99
C ALA A 232 9.42 -17.70 2.50
N GLY A 233 8.70 -16.81 1.82
CA GLY A 233 8.45 -16.91 0.38
C GLY A 233 9.51 -16.22 -0.50
N ALA A 234 10.36 -15.36 0.07
CA ALA A 234 11.34 -14.60 -0.69
C ALA A 234 12.51 -15.49 -1.20
N PRO A 235 13.00 -15.26 -2.44
CA PRO A 235 14.22 -15.90 -2.91
C PRO A 235 15.42 -15.58 -2.02
N GLU A 236 16.39 -16.50 -1.99
CA GLU A 236 17.62 -16.31 -1.21
C GLU A 236 18.35 -15.02 -1.62
N GLY A 237 18.88 -14.31 -0.62
CA GLY A 237 19.61 -13.05 -0.82
C GLY A 237 18.72 -11.82 -1.06
N TRP A 238 17.40 -11.96 -1.15
CA TRP A 238 16.49 -10.82 -1.25
C TRP A 238 16.26 -10.21 0.13
N ALA A 239 16.56 -8.93 0.28
CA ALA A 239 16.34 -8.25 1.55
C ALA A 239 14.87 -7.86 1.70
N VAL A 240 14.26 -8.17 2.85
CA VAL A 240 12.84 -7.92 3.13
C VAL A 240 12.70 -6.96 4.32
N ALA A 241 11.87 -5.93 4.16
CA ALA A 241 11.42 -5.07 5.25
C ALA A 241 9.89 -5.19 5.33
N ASP A 242 9.38 -5.74 6.42
CA ASP A 242 7.97 -6.14 6.52
C ASP A 242 7.30 -5.66 7.81
N LYS A 243 5.96 -5.70 7.81
CA LYS A 243 5.14 -5.60 9.00
C LYS A 243 3.95 -6.54 8.92
N THR A 244 3.84 -7.37 9.95
CA THR A 244 2.80 -8.38 10.10
C THR A 244 1.51 -7.84 10.71
N GLY A 245 0.40 -8.52 10.47
CA GLY A 245 -0.91 -8.26 11.08
C GLY A 245 -1.59 -9.56 11.50
N THR A 246 -2.21 -9.55 12.68
CA THR A 246 -3.05 -10.65 13.17
C THR A 246 -4.21 -10.08 13.96
N GLY A 247 -5.41 -10.62 13.71
CA GLY A 247 -6.64 -10.22 14.37
C GLY A 247 -7.67 -11.33 14.35
N GLU A 248 -8.91 -11.00 14.71
CA GLU A 248 -10.02 -11.96 14.72
C GLU A 248 -10.32 -12.53 13.32
N TYR A 249 -11.16 -13.58 13.28
CA TYR A 249 -11.56 -14.24 12.02
C TYR A 249 -10.37 -14.80 11.23
N ALA A 250 -9.37 -15.31 11.94
CA ALA A 250 -8.11 -15.77 11.37
C ALA A 250 -7.42 -14.73 10.47
N THR A 251 -7.64 -13.43 10.73
CA THR A 251 -6.99 -12.38 9.95
C THR A 251 -5.48 -12.54 10.08
N ARG A 252 -4.79 -12.72 8.96
CA ARG A 252 -3.33 -12.84 8.92
C ARG A 252 -2.80 -12.12 7.69
N ASN A 253 -1.98 -11.12 7.96
CA ASN A 253 -1.50 -10.19 6.94
C ASN A 253 0.01 -10.04 7.04
N ASP A 254 0.63 -9.71 5.92
CA ASP A 254 1.99 -9.20 5.88
C ASP A 254 2.13 -8.19 4.74
N ILE A 255 2.82 -7.08 5.01
CA ILE A 255 3.10 -6.03 4.03
C ILE A 255 4.60 -5.81 3.98
N ALA A 256 5.18 -5.81 2.79
CA ALA A 256 6.63 -5.76 2.65
C ALA A 256 7.10 -4.94 1.47
N VAL A 257 8.29 -4.36 1.66
CA VAL A 257 9.16 -3.91 0.57
C VAL A 257 10.31 -4.89 0.49
N VAL A 258 10.64 -5.31 -0.72
CA VAL A 258 11.63 -6.35 -0.99
C VAL A 258 12.63 -5.84 -2.01
N TRP A 259 13.91 -6.05 -1.76
CA TRP A 259 15.01 -5.60 -2.60
C TRP A 259 15.73 -6.82 -3.19
N PRO A 260 15.42 -7.19 -4.44
CA PRO A 260 16.23 -8.14 -5.19
C PRO A 260 17.64 -7.56 -5.45
N PRO A 261 18.69 -8.39 -5.49
CA PRO A 261 20.02 -7.94 -5.89
C PRO A 261 20.01 -7.27 -7.28
N GLY A 262 20.53 -6.04 -7.37
CA GLY A 262 20.70 -5.33 -8.65
C GLY A 262 19.42 -4.90 -9.35
N ARG A 263 18.25 -4.95 -8.69
CA ARG A 263 16.96 -4.51 -9.26
C ARG A 263 16.29 -3.46 -8.39
N ALA A 264 15.31 -2.77 -8.97
CA ALA A 264 14.41 -1.91 -8.23
C ALA A 264 13.60 -2.72 -7.18
N PRO A 265 13.13 -2.08 -6.10
CA PRO A 265 12.32 -2.74 -5.08
C PRO A 265 10.99 -3.27 -5.63
N ILE A 266 10.47 -4.29 -4.98
CA ILE A 266 9.10 -4.81 -5.14
C ILE A 266 8.34 -4.49 -3.87
N VAL A 267 7.12 -3.96 -4.00
CA VAL A 267 6.19 -3.84 -2.87
C VAL A 267 5.18 -4.95 -2.98
N LEU A 268 4.99 -5.73 -1.91
CA LEU A 268 4.09 -6.86 -1.84
C LEU A 268 3.21 -6.73 -0.59
N VAL A 269 1.90 -6.88 -0.79
CA VAL A 269 0.91 -6.98 0.28
C VAL A 269 0.16 -8.28 0.12
N VAL A 270 0.10 -9.06 1.20
CA VAL A 270 -0.70 -10.27 1.31
C VAL A 270 -1.60 -10.13 2.52
N MET A 271 -2.91 -10.21 2.31
CA MET A 271 -3.93 -10.13 3.36
C MET A 271 -4.81 -11.36 3.29
N SER A 272 -5.22 -11.89 4.44
CA SER A 272 -6.10 -13.05 4.46
C SER A 272 -7.02 -13.03 5.68
N ASP A 273 -8.20 -13.63 5.52
CA ASP A 273 -9.15 -13.87 6.59
C ASP A 273 -10.02 -15.10 6.31
N LYS A 274 -10.77 -15.52 7.33
CA LYS A 274 -11.76 -16.59 7.28
C LYS A 274 -13.12 -16.05 7.72
N LYS A 275 -14.17 -16.83 7.52
CA LYS A 275 -15.53 -16.46 7.94
C LYS A 275 -15.85 -16.83 9.40
N THR A 276 -15.02 -17.66 10.01
CA THR A 276 -15.27 -18.22 11.35
C THR A 276 -14.51 -17.44 12.42
N GLU A 277 -15.23 -16.90 13.41
CA GLU A 277 -14.78 -15.94 14.42
C GLU A 277 -13.57 -16.39 15.28
N HIS A 278 -13.34 -17.70 15.40
CA HIS A 278 -12.22 -18.28 16.16
C HIS A 278 -11.43 -19.31 15.36
N ALA A 279 -11.41 -19.19 14.03
CA ALA A 279 -10.54 -20.03 13.24
C ALA A 279 -9.06 -19.67 13.44
N ASP A 280 -8.20 -20.67 13.38
CA ASP A 280 -6.76 -20.46 13.33
C ASP A 280 -6.33 -19.99 11.93
N HIS A 281 -5.37 -19.07 11.91
CA HIS A 281 -4.63 -18.72 10.70
C HIS A 281 -3.48 -19.70 10.46
N ASP A 282 -2.93 -19.69 9.24
CA ASP A 282 -1.76 -20.49 8.88
C ASP A 282 -0.75 -19.64 8.12
N ASP A 283 0.44 -19.47 8.70
CA ASP A 283 1.53 -18.67 8.11
C ASP A 283 1.96 -19.16 6.73
N ARG A 284 1.80 -20.47 6.46
CA ARG A 284 2.17 -21.05 5.17
C ARG A 284 1.36 -20.46 4.01
N LEU A 285 0.14 -19.99 4.25
CA LEU A 285 -0.65 -19.30 3.23
C LEU A 285 0.07 -18.05 2.74
N ILE A 286 0.56 -17.23 3.67
CA ILE A 286 1.24 -15.96 3.36
C ILE A 286 2.58 -16.23 2.66
N ALA A 287 3.35 -17.20 3.15
CA ALA A 287 4.61 -17.59 2.53
C ALA A 287 4.42 -18.16 1.11
N ALA A 288 3.42 -19.01 0.90
CA ALA A 288 3.11 -19.59 -0.41
C ALA A 288 2.64 -18.52 -1.40
N ALA A 289 1.78 -17.60 -0.97
CA ALA A 289 1.33 -16.47 -1.78
C ALA A 289 2.51 -15.56 -2.16
N ALA A 290 3.41 -15.27 -1.22
CA ALA A 290 4.60 -14.47 -1.48
C ALA A 290 5.54 -15.14 -2.50
N LYS A 291 5.81 -16.44 -2.33
CA LYS A 291 6.63 -17.22 -3.27
C LYS A 291 6.05 -17.18 -4.68
N LEU A 292 4.74 -17.40 -4.82
CA LEU A 292 4.04 -17.34 -6.10
C LEU A 292 4.13 -15.94 -6.73
N ALA A 293 3.95 -14.88 -5.94
CA ALA A 293 4.07 -13.50 -6.40
C ALA A 293 5.49 -13.18 -6.90
N PHE A 294 6.53 -13.58 -6.17
CA PHE A 294 7.91 -13.33 -6.59
C PHE A 294 8.28 -14.11 -7.86
N SER A 295 7.84 -15.37 -7.98
CA SER A 295 8.05 -16.15 -9.21
C SER A 295 7.37 -15.50 -10.43
N ALA A 296 6.22 -14.87 -10.26
CA ALA A 296 5.51 -14.19 -11.35
C ALA A 296 6.10 -12.82 -11.75
N LEU A 297 6.84 -12.16 -10.84
CA LEU A 297 7.49 -10.86 -11.08
C LEU A 297 8.97 -10.97 -11.48
N GLN A 298 9.52 -12.17 -11.51
CA GLN A 298 10.82 -12.44 -12.14
C GLN A 298 10.73 -12.25 -13.66
#